data_AF-I0IBN3-F1
#
_entry.id   AF-I0IBN3-F1
#
_cell.length_a   1.000
_cell.length_b   1.000
_cell.length_c   1.000
_cell.angle_alpha   90.00
_cell.angle_beta   90.00
_cell.angle_gamma   90.00
#
_symmetry.space_group_name_H-M   'P 1'
#
loop_
_entity.id
_entity.type
_entity.pdbx_description
1 polymer ?
#
loop_
_entity_poly.entity_id
_entity_poly.type
_entity_poly.pdbx_seq_one_letter_code
_entity_poly.pdbx_strand_id
1 'polypeptide(L)'
;MPPLNVLYLHSHDTGRFVRPHGHAVPTPNLQAFAERGVLFRQAFSAGPTCSPSRATLFTGRPPHAVGMYGLAHEGWSLEPGCETLVTTLGRAGYRTVLGGFQHLTAWADDDWRTLGYAAASPARNGTAAERTAAACAFLRGPHDRPFFLDLGFIETHRRGDADRDGEPIQWHNGRSEPLGDPRYVRVPATLPDTPATRTDFADFLASAERLDRCCGEVLAALDAAGLREDTIVLITTDHGIAFPGMKCNLTDHGTGVLMMLAGPERLGLAGGRVIDAMVTHADVFPSLCGWLGLPEPPGLTGRSLAPLLDGRLDPAQPDALHDAVFTQVNHHLRREVERAIRTPRFKYIRRYQDDPITAHSTDASVSERVMREAGWGEQPLPAERLHDLWLDPQESCDLAAGAEHAGTVAALRGSLEAWMRRHGDPALRHAVPEPAR
;
A
#
# COMPACT_ATOMS: atom_id res chain seq x y z
N MET A 1 -24.81 -21.63 -4.24
CA MET A 1 -24.23 -20.44 -4.89
C MET A 1 -22.91 -20.86 -5.49
N PRO A 2 -22.51 -20.34 -6.66
CA PRO A 2 -21.18 -20.58 -7.20
C PRO A 2 -20.11 -20.11 -6.21
N PRO A 3 -18.95 -20.78 -6.13
CA PRO A 3 -17.84 -20.34 -5.31
C PRO A 3 -17.33 -18.99 -5.84
N LEU A 4 -16.93 -18.10 -4.94
CA LEU A 4 -16.40 -16.79 -5.29
C LEU A 4 -14.95 -16.91 -5.77
N ASN A 5 -14.59 -16.13 -6.77
CA ASN A 5 -13.22 -15.88 -7.16
C ASN A 5 -12.69 -14.62 -6.48
N VAL A 6 -11.37 -14.46 -6.47
CA VAL A 6 -10.71 -13.25 -6.00
C VAL A 6 -9.73 -12.77 -7.05
N LEU A 7 -9.86 -11.51 -7.45
CA LEU A 7 -8.90 -10.80 -8.30
C LEU A 7 -8.25 -9.71 -7.47
N TYR A 8 -6.96 -9.84 -7.24
CA TYR A 8 -6.15 -8.85 -6.54
C TYR A 8 -5.32 -8.09 -7.58
N LEU A 9 -5.70 -6.84 -7.84
CA LEU A 9 -4.95 -5.92 -8.69
C LEU A 9 -4.17 -4.97 -7.78
N HIS A 10 -2.87 -4.85 -7.99
CA HIS A 10 -2.12 -3.89 -7.22
C HIS A 10 -1.03 -3.21 -8.03
N SER A 11 -0.73 -1.99 -7.62
CA SER A 11 0.38 -1.21 -8.15
C SER A 11 1.57 -1.21 -7.20
N HIS A 12 2.56 -0.40 -7.54
CA HIS A 12 3.72 -0.11 -6.72
C HIS A 12 3.87 1.43 -6.64
N ASP A 13 3.89 2.00 -5.44
CA ASP A 13 4.16 3.45 -5.22
C ASP A 13 3.12 4.41 -5.81
N THR A 14 1.82 4.09 -5.74
CA THR A 14 0.75 4.96 -6.27
C THR A 14 0.13 5.87 -5.20
N GLY A 15 0.26 5.51 -3.92
CA GLY A 15 -0.41 6.19 -2.81
C GLY A 15 -1.89 6.43 -3.08
N ARG A 16 -2.38 7.62 -2.72
CA ARG A 16 -3.74 8.09 -3.04
C ARG A 16 -3.80 8.93 -4.33
N PHE A 17 -2.73 9.01 -5.11
CA PHE A 17 -2.62 9.95 -6.24
C PHE A 17 -3.32 9.43 -7.51
N VAL A 18 -4.64 9.22 -7.40
CA VAL A 18 -5.54 8.77 -8.46
C VAL A 18 -6.84 9.59 -8.44
N ARG A 19 -7.58 9.55 -9.55
CA ARG A 19 -8.83 10.31 -9.73
C ARG A 19 -9.90 9.99 -8.68
N PRO A 20 -10.15 8.72 -8.27
CA PRO A 20 -11.09 8.40 -7.19
C PRO A 20 -10.85 9.16 -5.88
N HIS A 21 -9.59 9.49 -5.56
CA HIS A 21 -9.23 10.24 -4.36
C HIS A 21 -9.24 11.77 -4.58
N GLY A 22 -9.63 12.26 -5.76
CA GLY A 22 -9.76 13.68 -6.07
C GLY A 22 -8.52 14.32 -6.67
N HIS A 23 -7.49 13.53 -7.02
CA HIS A 23 -6.32 14.06 -7.72
C HIS A 23 -6.57 14.17 -9.22
N ALA A 24 -5.98 15.19 -9.86
CA ALA A 24 -6.04 15.41 -11.31
C ALA A 24 -5.12 14.44 -12.08
N VAL A 25 -5.25 13.15 -11.81
CA VAL A 25 -4.52 12.06 -12.47
C VAL A 25 -5.44 11.39 -13.48
N PRO A 26 -5.00 11.12 -14.73
CA PRO A 26 -5.85 10.56 -15.76
C PRO A 26 -6.06 9.05 -15.57
N THR A 27 -6.89 8.71 -14.57
CA THR A 27 -7.24 7.33 -14.18
C THR A 27 -8.75 7.08 -14.32
N PRO A 28 -9.33 7.20 -15.54
CA PRO A 28 -10.77 7.02 -15.76
C PRO A 28 -11.28 5.60 -15.49
N ASN A 29 -10.49 4.56 -15.71
CA ASN A 29 -10.94 3.18 -15.46
C ASN A 29 -11.04 2.89 -13.96
N LEU A 30 -10.08 3.39 -13.16
CA LEU A 30 -10.15 3.33 -11.70
C LEU A 30 -11.32 4.17 -11.17
N GLN A 31 -11.60 5.34 -11.77
CA GLN A 31 -12.80 6.12 -11.44
C GLN A 31 -14.09 5.33 -11.70
N ALA A 32 -14.22 4.72 -12.87
CA ALA A 32 -15.38 3.90 -13.20
C ALA A 32 -15.49 2.67 -12.28
N PHE A 33 -14.37 2.10 -11.82
CA PHE A 33 -14.37 1.03 -10.82
C PHE A 33 -14.91 1.53 -9.46
N ALA A 34 -14.42 2.68 -8.99
CA ALA A 34 -14.87 3.31 -7.74
C ALA A 34 -16.38 3.60 -7.74
N GLU A 35 -16.90 4.16 -8.84
CA GLU A 35 -18.33 4.50 -9.01
C GLU A 35 -19.26 3.28 -9.06
N ARG A 36 -18.70 2.08 -9.26
CA ARG A 36 -19.47 0.83 -9.27
C ARG A 36 -19.29 0.03 -7.97
N GLY A 37 -18.12 0.12 -7.35
CA GLY A 37 -17.77 -0.62 -6.14
C GLY A 37 -17.85 0.23 -4.87
N VAL A 38 -16.82 0.09 -4.04
CA VAL A 38 -16.64 0.77 -2.76
C VAL A 38 -15.23 1.34 -2.70
N LEU A 39 -15.12 2.65 -2.47
CA LEU A 39 -13.86 3.36 -2.26
C LEU A 39 -13.64 3.59 -0.75
N PHE A 40 -12.47 3.22 -0.24
CA PHE A 40 -12.06 3.54 1.13
C PHE A 40 -11.15 4.77 1.12
N ARG A 41 -11.69 5.93 1.51
CA ARG A 41 -10.96 7.22 1.50
C ARG A 41 -9.79 7.24 2.49
N GLN A 42 -9.96 6.55 3.62
CA GLN A 42 -9.05 6.54 4.77
C GLN A 42 -8.41 5.15 4.94
N ALA A 43 -7.86 4.59 3.85
CA ALA A 43 -7.08 3.35 3.88
C ALA A 43 -5.58 3.60 4.08
N PHE A 44 -4.95 2.77 4.91
CA PHE A 44 -3.54 2.92 5.30
C PHE A 44 -2.74 1.61 5.21
N SER A 45 -1.50 1.71 4.72
CA SER A 45 -0.52 0.63 4.86
C SER A 45 0.02 0.56 6.29
N ALA A 46 0.39 -0.64 6.74
CA ALA A 46 0.99 -0.83 8.06
C ALA A 46 2.51 -0.61 8.08
N GLY A 47 3.14 -0.50 6.91
CA GLY A 47 4.51 -0.05 6.76
C GLY A 47 4.71 0.58 5.39
N PRO A 48 5.16 1.85 5.30
CA PRO A 48 5.24 2.59 4.04
C PRO A 48 6.47 2.20 3.19
N THR A 49 6.83 0.92 3.21
CA THR A 49 7.87 0.28 2.37
C THR A 49 7.28 -0.97 1.74
N CYS A 50 7.78 -1.33 0.56
CA CYS A 50 7.12 -2.26 -0.36
C CYS A 50 6.83 -3.62 0.28
N SER A 51 7.88 -4.36 0.68
CA SER A 51 7.74 -5.71 1.24
C SER A 51 7.01 -5.72 2.59
N PRO A 52 7.30 -4.83 3.56
CA PRO A 52 6.56 -4.75 4.82
C PRO A 52 5.06 -4.46 4.63
N SER A 53 4.68 -3.52 3.76
CA SER A 53 3.27 -3.23 3.47
C SER A 53 2.53 -4.47 2.97
N ARG A 54 3.13 -5.13 1.97
CA ARG A 54 2.57 -6.32 1.33
C ARG A 54 2.48 -7.46 2.34
N ALA A 55 3.48 -7.62 3.21
CA ALA A 55 3.47 -8.66 4.23
C ALA A 55 2.26 -8.50 5.15
N THR A 56 1.92 -7.28 5.54
CA THR A 56 0.70 -7.06 6.33
C THR A 56 -0.58 -7.38 5.57
N LEU A 57 -0.69 -7.01 4.28
CA LEU A 57 -1.88 -7.35 3.49
C LEU A 57 -2.08 -8.87 3.40
N PHE A 58 -1.00 -9.62 3.18
CA PHE A 58 -1.05 -11.06 2.99
C PHE A 58 -1.16 -11.86 4.28
N THR A 59 -0.71 -11.33 5.41
CA THR A 59 -0.69 -12.06 6.70
C THR A 59 -1.69 -11.50 7.71
N GLY A 60 -2.25 -10.31 7.47
CA GLY A 60 -3.10 -9.59 8.42
C GLY A 60 -2.39 -9.19 9.71
N ARG A 61 -1.05 -9.21 9.73
CA ARG A 61 -0.20 -9.01 10.90
C ARG A 61 0.80 -7.88 10.65
N PRO A 62 1.25 -7.15 11.70
CA PRO A 62 2.24 -6.10 11.53
C PRO A 62 3.58 -6.69 11.06
N PRO A 63 4.38 -5.94 10.27
CA PRO A 63 5.55 -6.53 9.61
C PRO A 63 6.59 -7.12 10.59
N HIS A 64 6.74 -6.53 11.79
CA HIS A 64 7.67 -7.03 12.81
C HIS A 64 7.26 -8.41 13.35
N ALA A 65 5.97 -8.73 13.33
CA ALA A 65 5.45 -9.97 13.88
C ALA A 65 5.54 -11.16 12.90
N VAL A 66 5.96 -10.89 11.66
CA VAL A 66 6.08 -11.88 10.59
C VAL A 66 7.46 -11.90 9.95
N GLY A 67 8.47 -11.27 10.58
CA GLY A 67 9.86 -11.27 10.10
C GLY A 67 10.17 -10.29 8.97
N MET A 68 9.17 -9.58 8.44
CA MET A 68 9.36 -8.65 7.33
C MET A 68 9.76 -7.25 7.82
N TYR A 69 10.99 -7.10 8.31
CA TYR A 69 11.47 -5.81 8.84
C TYR A 69 11.87 -4.81 7.74
N GLY A 70 12.22 -5.27 6.53
CA GLY A 70 12.62 -4.43 5.41
C GLY A 70 12.32 -5.06 4.06
N LEU A 71 13.07 -4.66 3.03
CA LEU A 71 12.86 -5.07 1.65
C LEU A 71 13.30 -6.52 1.40
N ALA A 72 12.48 -7.28 0.66
CA ALA A 72 12.74 -8.69 0.43
C ALA A 72 14.02 -8.98 -0.39
N HIS A 73 14.43 -8.02 -1.22
CA HIS A 73 15.68 -8.11 -1.98
C HIS A 73 16.91 -7.68 -1.18
N GLU A 74 16.72 -7.09 -0.01
CA GLU A 74 17.75 -6.76 0.98
C GLU A 74 17.86 -7.86 2.05
N GLY A 75 17.43 -9.09 1.74
CA GLY A 75 17.58 -10.26 2.61
C GLY A 75 16.47 -10.47 3.64
N TRP A 76 15.44 -9.63 3.67
CA TRP A 76 14.29 -9.83 4.54
C TRP A 76 13.30 -10.85 3.97
N SER A 77 12.65 -11.62 4.83
CA SER A 77 11.67 -12.62 4.41
C SER A 77 10.60 -12.82 5.47
N LEU A 78 9.48 -13.43 5.09
CA LEU A 78 8.49 -13.89 6.05
C LEU A 78 9.10 -15.00 6.92
N GLU A 79 8.73 -15.04 8.20
CA GLU A 79 9.11 -16.14 9.07
C GLU A 79 8.68 -17.49 8.47
N PRO A 80 9.51 -18.55 8.58
CA PRO A 80 9.15 -19.87 8.08
C PRO A 80 7.81 -20.35 8.64
N GLY A 81 6.94 -20.81 7.75
CA GLY A 81 5.60 -21.28 8.14
C GLY A 81 4.58 -20.17 8.42
N CYS A 82 4.92 -18.90 8.12
CA CYS A 82 3.95 -17.80 8.21
C CYS A 82 2.71 -18.10 7.35
N GLU A 83 1.55 -18.03 7.98
CA GLU A 83 0.29 -18.22 7.30
C GLU A 83 -0.08 -16.99 6.49
N THR A 84 -0.37 -17.20 5.22
CA THR A 84 -0.71 -16.15 4.25
C THR A 84 -2.11 -16.35 3.72
N LEU A 85 -2.69 -15.29 3.15
CA LEU A 85 -3.92 -15.33 2.38
C LEU A 85 -3.84 -16.41 1.29
N VAL A 86 -2.71 -16.48 0.58
CA VAL A 86 -2.50 -17.43 -0.52
C VAL A 86 -2.47 -18.88 -0.03
N THR A 87 -1.73 -19.18 1.03
CA THR A 87 -1.71 -20.53 1.62
C THR A 87 -3.09 -20.94 2.15
N THR A 88 -3.84 -19.99 2.72
CA THR A 88 -5.21 -20.21 3.20
C THR A 88 -6.17 -20.53 2.07
N LEU A 89 -6.15 -19.75 1.00
CA LEU A 89 -6.95 -20.00 -0.20
C LEU A 89 -6.56 -21.33 -0.87
N GLY A 90 -5.27 -21.65 -0.95
CA GLY A 90 -4.78 -22.91 -1.50
C GLY A 90 -5.33 -24.12 -0.74
N ARG A 91 -5.33 -24.10 0.60
CA ARG A 91 -5.94 -25.17 1.42
C ARG A 91 -7.46 -25.25 1.26
N ALA A 92 -8.11 -24.13 0.94
CA ALA A 92 -9.54 -24.08 0.62
C ALA A 92 -9.87 -24.55 -0.81
N GLY A 93 -8.88 -25.01 -1.59
CA GLY A 93 -9.07 -25.56 -2.92
C GLY A 93 -9.04 -24.52 -4.05
N TYR A 94 -8.64 -23.27 -3.77
CA TYR A 94 -8.50 -22.25 -4.80
C TYR A 94 -7.31 -22.55 -5.70
N ARG A 95 -7.45 -22.23 -6.98
CA ARG A 95 -6.30 -22.08 -7.87
C ARG A 95 -5.65 -20.72 -7.61
N THR A 96 -4.56 -20.70 -6.85
CA THR A 96 -3.78 -19.48 -6.57
C THR A 96 -2.75 -19.23 -7.68
N VAL A 97 -2.82 -18.08 -8.34
CA VAL A 97 -1.99 -17.74 -9.49
C VAL A 97 -1.30 -16.40 -9.28
N LEU A 98 0.03 -16.40 -9.36
CA LEU A 98 0.82 -15.17 -9.41
C LEU A 98 0.92 -14.68 -10.85
N GLY A 99 0.18 -13.63 -11.19
CA GLY A 99 0.13 -13.01 -12.51
C GLY A 99 1.18 -11.94 -12.76
N GLY A 100 1.82 -11.40 -11.71
CA GLY A 100 2.71 -10.25 -11.82
C GLY A 100 3.73 -10.10 -10.69
N PHE A 101 4.04 -8.85 -10.38
CA PHE A 101 4.96 -8.46 -9.31
C PHE A 101 4.38 -8.78 -7.92
N GLN A 102 5.21 -9.14 -6.92
CA GLN A 102 4.72 -9.53 -5.57
C GLN A 102 5.55 -8.97 -4.40
N HIS A 103 6.89 -8.90 -4.52
CA HIS A 103 7.85 -8.30 -3.57
C HIS A 103 7.83 -8.72 -2.09
N LEU A 104 7.30 -9.89 -1.75
CA LEU A 104 7.39 -10.57 -0.45
C LEU A 104 8.55 -11.55 -0.32
N THR A 105 9.14 -11.96 -1.45
CA THR A 105 10.32 -12.82 -1.50
C THR A 105 11.40 -12.19 -2.36
N ALA A 106 12.63 -12.69 -2.21
CA ALA A 106 13.71 -12.39 -3.14
C ALA A 106 13.31 -12.82 -4.57
N TRP A 107 13.91 -12.17 -5.56
CA TRP A 107 13.53 -12.27 -6.97
C TRP A 107 13.92 -13.59 -7.64
N ALA A 108 14.24 -14.65 -6.88
CA ALA A 108 14.57 -15.93 -7.48
C ALA A 108 13.33 -16.55 -8.15
N ASP A 109 13.56 -17.23 -9.28
CA ASP A 109 12.49 -17.60 -10.21
C ASP A 109 11.36 -18.43 -9.60
N ASP A 110 11.65 -19.21 -8.55
CA ASP A 110 10.74 -20.16 -7.91
C ASP A 110 10.28 -19.76 -6.49
N ASP A 111 10.79 -18.65 -5.93
CA ASP A 111 10.51 -18.25 -4.53
C ASP A 111 9.04 -17.95 -4.26
N TRP A 112 8.28 -17.59 -5.28
CA TRP A 112 6.82 -17.42 -5.18
C TRP A 112 6.12 -18.68 -4.67
N ARG A 113 6.68 -19.88 -4.87
CA ARG A 113 6.10 -21.12 -4.32
C ARG A 113 6.11 -21.14 -2.81
N THR A 114 7.09 -20.48 -2.18
CA THR A 114 7.18 -20.36 -0.72
C THR A 114 6.03 -19.54 -0.12
N LEU A 115 5.42 -18.66 -0.93
CA LEU A 115 4.22 -17.91 -0.55
C LEU A 115 2.92 -18.72 -0.69
N GLY A 116 2.98 -19.91 -1.30
CA GLY A 116 1.86 -20.82 -1.46
C GLY A 116 1.08 -20.73 -2.78
N TYR A 117 1.58 -20.01 -3.80
CA TYR A 117 0.90 -20.03 -5.09
C TYR A 117 1.02 -21.40 -5.75
N ALA A 118 -0.05 -21.84 -6.41
CA ALA A 118 -0.09 -23.08 -7.16
C ALA A 118 0.51 -22.94 -8.57
N ALA A 119 0.48 -21.73 -9.13
CA ALA A 119 1.05 -21.42 -10.43
C ALA A 119 1.52 -19.96 -10.51
N ALA A 120 2.40 -19.68 -11.47
CA ALA A 120 2.78 -18.33 -11.84
C ALA A 120 2.68 -18.13 -13.35
N SER A 121 2.29 -16.94 -13.78
CA SER A 121 2.24 -16.54 -15.18
C SER A 121 3.67 -16.45 -15.75
N PRO A 122 3.91 -16.98 -16.96
CA PRO A 122 5.18 -16.77 -17.66
C PRO A 122 5.49 -15.27 -17.86
N ALA A 123 4.46 -14.44 -17.99
CA ALA A 123 4.58 -13.00 -18.20
C ALA A 123 4.77 -12.20 -16.89
N ARG A 124 4.90 -12.83 -15.71
CA ARG A 124 4.97 -12.13 -14.41
C ARG A 124 6.07 -11.06 -14.35
N ASN A 125 7.22 -11.36 -14.95
CA ASN A 125 8.39 -10.47 -15.03
C ASN A 125 8.41 -9.62 -16.31
N GLY A 126 7.35 -9.68 -17.13
CA GLY A 126 7.24 -8.92 -18.37
C GLY A 126 6.89 -7.45 -18.15
N THR A 127 6.54 -6.78 -19.24
CA THR A 127 5.94 -5.44 -19.22
C THR A 127 4.52 -5.47 -18.68
N ALA A 128 3.97 -4.30 -18.30
CA ALA A 128 2.56 -4.19 -17.93
C ALA A 128 1.61 -4.73 -19.01
N ALA A 129 1.92 -4.51 -20.29
CA ALA A 129 1.09 -4.99 -21.40
C ALA A 129 1.10 -6.53 -21.49
N GLU A 130 2.26 -7.17 -21.31
CA GLU A 130 2.37 -8.64 -21.32
C GLU A 130 1.66 -9.26 -20.11
N ARG A 131 1.82 -8.67 -18.91
CA ARG A 131 1.08 -9.07 -17.70
C ARG A 131 -0.44 -8.95 -17.91
N THR A 132 -0.89 -7.81 -18.42
CA THR A 132 -2.31 -7.57 -18.74
C THR A 132 -2.84 -8.58 -19.75
N ALA A 133 -2.13 -8.81 -20.86
CA ALA A 133 -2.55 -9.78 -21.87
C ALA A 133 -2.66 -11.20 -21.30
N ALA A 134 -1.69 -11.63 -20.49
CA ALA A 134 -1.72 -12.93 -19.84
C ALA A 134 -2.86 -13.07 -18.83
N ALA A 135 -3.14 -12.03 -18.03
CA ALA A 135 -4.28 -12.01 -17.12
C ALA A 135 -5.62 -12.06 -17.86
N CYS A 136 -5.77 -11.28 -18.92
CA CYS A 136 -6.95 -11.30 -19.77
C CYS A 136 -7.18 -12.67 -20.44
N ALA A 137 -6.10 -13.36 -20.83
CA ALA A 137 -6.17 -14.72 -21.36
C ALA A 137 -6.55 -15.74 -20.28
N PHE A 138 -6.01 -15.60 -19.06
CA PHE A 138 -6.38 -16.43 -17.93
C PHE A 138 -7.87 -16.33 -17.59
N LEU A 139 -8.41 -15.11 -17.47
CA LEU A 139 -9.81 -14.85 -17.14
C LEU A 139 -10.80 -15.36 -18.20
N ARG A 140 -10.38 -15.38 -19.48
CA ARG A 140 -11.17 -15.93 -20.59
C ARG A 140 -11.08 -17.45 -20.69
N GLY A 141 -10.13 -18.06 -19.99
CA GLY A 141 -9.94 -19.50 -19.97
C GLY A 141 -11.00 -20.23 -19.14
N PRO A 142 -11.10 -21.55 -19.27
CA PRO A 142 -11.99 -22.33 -18.41
C PRO A 142 -11.46 -22.42 -16.97
N HIS A 143 -12.38 -22.38 -16.01
CA HIS A 143 -12.08 -22.54 -14.58
C HIS A 143 -12.93 -23.69 -14.00
N ASP A 144 -12.27 -24.73 -13.47
CA ASP A 144 -12.89 -25.92 -12.86
C ASP A 144 -13.11 -25.80 -11.35
N ARG A 145 -12.52 -24.76 -10.75
CA ARG A 145 -12.53 -24.43 -9.32
C ARG A 145 -12.34 -22.91 -9.16
N PRO A 146 -12.66 -22.31 -8.00
CA PRO A 146 -12.47 -20.89 -7.80
C PRO A 146 -10.98 -20.51 -7.89
N PHE A 147 -10.68 -19.29 -8.33
CA PHE A 147 -9.31 -18.80 -8.45
C PHE A 147 -9.03 -17.61 -7.53
N PHE A 148 -7.75 -17.47 -7.20
CA PHE A 148 -7.15 -16.24 -6.70
C PHE A 148 -6.09 -15.81 -7.72
N LEU A 149 -6.35 -14.71 -8.42
CA LEU A 149 -5.39 -14.13 -9.36
C LEU A 149 -4.78 -12.89 -8.72
N ASP A 150 -3.49 -12.97 -8.42
CA ASP A 150 -2.68 -11.84 -7.96
C ASP A 150 -1.96 -11.20 -9.14
N LEU A 151 -2.42 -10.03 -9.56
CA LEU A 151 -1.86 -9.29 -10.68
C LEU A 151 -1.22 -7.99 -10.21
N GLY A 152 0.07 -8.09 -9.92
CA GLY A 152 0.90 -6.95 -9.60
C GLY A 152 1.52 -6.24 -10.79
N PHE A 153 1.42 -4.91 -10.78
CA PHE A 153 2.12 -4.00 -11.68
C PHE A 153 3.30 -3.35 -10.97
N ILE A 154 4.37 -3.09 -11.73
CA ILE A 154 5.52 -2.31 -11.25
C ILE A 154 5.20 -0.82 -11.33
N GLU A 155 4.32 -0.44 -12.25
CA GLU A 155 3.70 0.88 -12.28
C GLU A 155 3.02 1.16 -10.93
N THR A 156 3.24 2.30 -10.28
CA THR A 156 3.91 3.55 -10.69
C THR A 156 5.35 3.72 -10.20
N HIS A 157 6.09 2.66 -9.89
CA HIS A 157 7.47 2.75 -9.40
C HIS A 157 8.43 3.42 -10.41
N ARG A 158 9.53 3.95 -9.88
CA ARG A 158 10.65 4.49 -10.67
C ARG A 158 11.49 3.37 -11.32
N ARG A 159 12.21 3.66 -12.40
CA ARG A 159 13.11 2.73 -13.10
C ARG A 159 14.55 2.98 -12.67
N GLY A 160 15.10 2.01 -11.94
CA GLY A 160 16.53 1.89 -11.65
C GLY A 160 17.08 2.88 -10.61
N ASP A 161 18.27 2.55 -10.10
CA ASP A 161 19.09 3.41 -9.25
C ASP A 161 19.92 4.34 -10.15
N ALA A 162 19.27 5.31 -10.77
CA ALA A 162 19.93 6.25 -11.67
C ALA A 162 20.58 7.40 -10.90
N ASP A 163 21.64 7.07 -10.15
CA ASP A 163 22.68 8.01 -9.73
C ASP A 163 24.10 7.54 -10.09
N ARG A 164 24.26 6.31 -10.63
CA ARG A 164 25.60 5.77 -10.92
C ARG A 164 26.32 6.32 -12.14
N ASP A 165 25.64 6.82 -13.19
CA ASP A 165 26.33 7.19 -14.44
C ASP A 165 25.74 8.41 -15.21
N GLY A 166 24.96 9.28 -14.55
CA GLY A 166 24.46 10.51 -15.19
C GLY A 166 23.29 10.33 -16.16
N GLU A 167 22.73 9.12 -16.28
CA GLU A 167 21.48 8.85 -17.00
C GLU A 167 20.27 9.39 -16.22
N PRO A 168 19.21 9.89 -16.89
CA PRO A 168 18.04 10.43 -16.22
C PRO A 168 17.28 9.33 -15.45
N ILE A 169 16.86 9.64 -14.22
CA ILE A 169 15.92 8.80 -13.45
C ILE A 169 14.63 8.66 -14.25
N GLN A 170 14.29 7.42 -14.61
CA GLN A 170 13.12 7.13 -15.44
C GLN A 170 11.95 6.65 -14.59
N TRP A 171 10.73 6.73 -15.13
CA TRP A 171 9.54 6.12 -14.56
C TRP A 171 9.14 4.88 -15.36
N HIS A 172 8.43 3.93 -14.74
CA HIS A 172 7.76 2.87 -15.48
C HIS A 172 6.54 3.43 -16.24
N ASN A 173 6.75 4.33 -17.21
CA ASN A 173 5.67 4.96 -17.99
C ASN A 173 5.60 4.46 -19.44
N GLY A 174 6.68 3.87 -19.96
CA GLY A 174 6.76 3.36 -21.34
C GLY A 174 6.70 4.46 -22.41
N ARG A 175 7.04 5.70 -22.05
CA ARG A 175 7.05 6.86 -22.95
C ARG A 175 8.43 7.48 -22.99
N SER A 176 8.77 8.09 -24.13
CA SER A 176 9.96 8.93 -24.27
C SER A 176 9.70 10.40 -23.95
N GLU A 177 8.42 10.81 -23.86
CA GLU A 177 7.98 12.18 -23.62
C GLU A 177 6.97 12.24 -22.45
N PRO A 178 6.93 13.35 -21.68
CA PRO A 178 5.98 13.53 -20.59
C PRO A 178 4.52 13.44 -21.05
N LEU A 179 3.63 13.06 -20.13
CA LEU A 179 2.20 13.11 -20.40
C LEU A 179 1.69 14.56 -20.34
N GLY A 180 1.38 15.12 -21.50
CA GLY A 180 0.91 16.50 -21.62
C GLY A 180 2.04 17.53 -21.47
N ASP A 181 1.70 18.76 -21.09
CA ASP A 181 2.66 19.84 -20.91
C ASP A 181 2.97 20.04 -19.41
N PRO A 182 4.20 19.73 -18.95
CA PRO A 182 4.57 19.84 -17.54
C PRO A 182 4.37 21.24 -16.94
N ARG A 183 4.35 22.30 -17.75
CA ARG A 183 4.16 23.68 -17.24
C ARG A 183 2.80 23.90 -16.58
N TYR A 184 1.83 23.04 -16.87
CA TYR A 184 0.47 23.10 -16.32
C TYR A 184 0.17 21.97 -15.32
N VAL A 185 1.20 21.24 -14.89
CA VAL A 185 1.09 20.17 -13.89
C VAL A 185 1.20 20.75 -12.49
N ARG A 186 0.24 20.42 -11.62
CA ARG A 186 0.29 20.74 -10.18
C ARG A 186 1.09 19.67 -9.46
N VAL A 187 2.21 20.06 -8.86
CA VAL A 187 3.03 19.16 -8.03
C VAL A 187 2.33 18.83 -6.69
N PRO A 188 2.67 17.69 -6.05
CA PRO A 188 2.23 17.40 -4.70
C PRO A 188 2.59 18.52 -3.72
N ALA A 189 1.71 18.77 -2.76
CA ALA A 189 1.81 19.93 -1.87
C ALA A 189 3.04 19.94 -0.95
N THR A 190 3.70 18.79 -0.76
CA THR A 190 4.93 18.67 0.03
C THR A 190 6.20 19.05 -0.75
N LEU A 191 6.09 19.36 -2.04
CA LEU A 191 7.22 19.67 -2.91
C LEU A 191 7.22 21.14 -3.36
N PRO A 192 8.40 21.74 -3.58
CA PRO A 192 8.51 23.07 -4.15
C PRO A 192 8.05 23.04 -5.60
N ASP A 193 7.27 24.05 -5.99
CA ASP A 193 6.79 24.19 -7.35
C ASP A 193 7.87 24.77 -8.28
N THR A 194 8.59 23.88 -8.99
CA THR A 194 9.67 24.24 -9.92
C THR A 194 9.46 23.51 -11.25
N PRO A 195 10.07 23.99 -12.36
CA PRO A 195 9.99 23.27 -13.63
C PRO A 195 10.45 21.81 -13.53
N ALA A 196 11.48 21.53 -12.72
CA ALA A 196 12.02 20.19 -12.53
C ALA A 196 11.04 19.26 -11.80
N THR A 197 10.41 19.74 -10.71
CA THR A 197 9.44 18.93 -9.94
C THR A 197 8.14 18.73 -10.71
N ARG A 198 7.72 19.71 -11.53
CA ARG A 198 6.57 19.55 -12.44
C ARG A 198 6.81 18.47 -13.49
N THR A 199 8.00 18.43 -14.11
CA THR A 199 8.36 17.38 -15.06
C THR A 199 8.39 16.00 -14.40
N ASP A 200 9.03 15.88 -13.23
CA ASP A 200 9.09 14.61 -12.50
C ASP A 200 7.67 14.09 -12.13
N PHE A 201 6.77 14.99 -11.72
CA PHE A 201 5.38 14.61 -11.45
C PHE A 201 4.59 14.30 -12.73
N ALA A 202 4.83 14.99 -13.85
CA ALA A 202 4.21 14.66 -15.14
C ALA A 202 4.54 13.22 -15.59
N ASP A 203 5.75 12.75 -15.32
CA ASP A 203 6.16 11.38 -15.63
C ASP A 203 5.50 10.34 -14.71
N PHE A 204 5.27 10.68 -13.43
CA PHE A 204 4.41 9.89 -12.54
C PHE A 204 2.98 9.79 -13.12
N LEU A 205 2.39 10.90 -13.59
CA LEU A 205 1.05 10.89 -14.19
C LEU A 205 0.99 9.98 -15.42
N ALA A 206 2.06 9.93 -16.22
CA ALA A 206 2.19 9.03 -17.36
C ALA A 206 2.21 7.55 -16.94
N SER A 207 2.90 7.23 -15.83
CA SER A 207 2.91 5.87 -15.28
C SER A 207 1.55 5.48 -14.71
N ALA A 208 0.87 6.40 -14.02
CA ALA A 208 -0.45 6.17 -13.46
C ALA A 208 -1.53 5.96 -14.55
N GLU A 209 -1.44 6.69 -15.66
CA GLU A 209 -2.30 6.48 -16.85
C GLU A 209 -2.10 5.09 -17.44
N ARG A 210 -0.84 4.63 -17.54
CA ARG A 210 -0.52 3.30 -18.03
C ARG A 210 -1.10 2.21 -17.12
N LEU A 211 -0.95 2.36 -15.80
CA LEU A 211 -1.55 1.46 -14.81
C LEU A 211 -3.08 1.42 -14.99
N ASP A 212 -3.73 2.57 -15.08
CA ASP A 212 -5.19 2.69 -15.24
C ASP A 212 -5.69 1.93 -16.48
N ARG A 213 -5.05 2.13 -17.63
CA ARG A 213 -5.39 1.42 -18.86
C ARG A 213 -5.25 -0.09 -18.70
N CYS A 214 -4.14 -0.54 -18.11
CA CYS A 214 -3.89 -1.96 -17.84
C CYS A 214 -4.96 -2.56 -16.90
N CYS A 215 -5.35 -1.85 -15.83
CA CYS A 215 -6.46 -2.26 -14.97
C CYS A 215 -7.78 -2.32 -15.73
N GLY A 216 -8.08 -1.30 -16.55
CA GLY A 216 -9.30 -1.25 -17.38
C GLY A 216 -9.44 -2.44 -18.33
N GLU A 217 -8.36 -2.83 -19.00
CA GLU A 217 -8.33 -4.00 -19.89
C GLU A 217 -8.64 -5.32 -19.15
N VAL A 218 -8.07 -5.49 -17.94
CA VAL A 218 -8.29 -6.70 -17.12
C VAL A 218 -9.73 -6.74 -16.59
N LEU A 219 -10.25 -5.61 -16.10
CA LEU A 219 -11.64 -5.49 -15.65
C LEU A 219 -12.62 -5.77 -16.79
N ALA A 220 -12.36 -5.24 -17.99
CA ALA A 220 -13.18 -5.53 -19.17
C ALA A 220 -13.13 -7.02 -19.57
N ALA A 221 -11.98 -7.68 -19.42
CA ALA A 221 -11.86 -9.12 -19.67
C ALA A 221 -12.62 -9.96 -18.64
N LEU A 222 -12.62 -9.56 -17.37
CA LEU A 222 -13.43 -10.18 -16.31
C LEU A 222 -14.92 -10.10 -16.63
N ASP A 223 -15.38 -8.92 -17.06
CA ASP A 223 -16.77 -8.67 -17.44
C ASP A 223 -17.18 -9.49 -18.66
N ALA A 224 -16.34 -9.50 -19.70
CA ALA A 224 -16.58 -10.25 -20.94
C ALA A 224 -16.60 -11.77 -20.71
N ALA A 225 -15.88 -12.27 -19.70
CA ALA A 225 -15.90 -13.67 -19.28
C ALA A 225 -17.14 -14.02 -18.43
N GLY A 226 -17.98 -13.04 -18.08
CA GLY A 226 -19.15 -13.24 -17.22
C GLY A 226 -18.82 -13.51 -15.76
N LEU A 227 -17.58 -13.23 -15.33
CA LEU A 227 -17.09 -13.58 -13.99
C LEU A 227 -17.34 -12.48 -12.94
N ARG A 228 -17.82 -11.31 -13.34
CA ARG A 228 -17.97 -10.11 -12.48
C ARG A 228 -18.79 -10.38 -11.22
N GLU A 229 -19.96 -11.01 -11.34
CA GLU A 229 -20.88 -11.23 -10.20
C GLU A 229 -20.42 -12.33 -9.24
N ASP A 230 -19.38 -13.07 -9.63
CA ASP A 230 -18.79 -14.16 -8.86
C ASP A 230 -17.33 -13.86 -8.47
N THR A 231 -16.87 -12.62 -8.61
CA THR A 231 -15.48 -12.24 -8.30
C THR A 231 -15.44 -11.05 -7.35
N ILE A 232 -14.73 -11.20 -6.24
CA ILE A 232 -14.31 -10.08 -5.40
C ILE A 232 -13.05 -9.49 -6.03
N VAL A 233 -13.12 -8.24 -6.46
CA VAL A 233 -11.98 -7.49 -7.01
C VAL A 233 -11.47 -6.52 -5.95
N LEU A 234 -10.21 -6.66 -5.55
CA LEU A 234 -9.48 -5.70 -4.72
C LEU A 234 -8.48 -4.96 -5.60
N ILE A 235 -8.56 -3.62 -5.59
CA ILE A 235 -7.54 -2.74 -6.17
C ILE A 235 -6.88 -1.95 -5.05
N THR A 236 -5.56 -2.07 -4.89
CA THR A 236 -4.80 -1.30 -3.88
C THR A 236 -3.39 -0.94 -4.36
N THR A 237 -2.65 -0.20 -3.54
CA THR A 237 -1.20 0.04 -3.67
C THR A 237 -0.53 -0.27 -2.34
N ASP A 238 0.77 -0.56 -2.34
CA ASP A 238 1.53 -0.84 -1.12
C ASP A 238 1.71 0.39 -0.22
N HIS A 239 2.08 1.55 -0.76
CA HIS A 239 2.27 2.76 0.03
C HIS A 239 2.19 4.03 -0.83
N GLY A 240 2.52 5.17 -0.22
CA GLY A 240 2.64 6.48 -0.85
C GLY A 240 3.58 6.52 -2.06
N ILE A 241 3.50 7.60 -2.82
CA ILE A 241 4.31 7.78 -4.04
C ILE A 241 5.79 7.98 -3.72
N ALA A 242 6.67 7.62 -4.67
CA ALA A 242 8.13 7.74 -4.59
C ALA A 242 8.62 9.20 -4.74
N PHE A 243 8.21 10.07 -3.81
CA PHE A 243 8.63 11.47 -3.72
C PHE A 243 9.09 11.81 -2.30
N PRO A 244 9.96 12.82 -2.13
CA PRO A 244 10.44 13.28 -0.83
C PRO A 244 9.34 13.48 0.21
N GLY A 245 9.53 12.90 1.40
CA GLY A 245 8.59 13.00 2.53
C GLY A 245 7.34 12.11 2.44
N MET A 246 7.24 11.26 1.41
CA MET A 246 6.09 10.37 1.18
C MET A 246 6.45 8.92 1.43
N LYS A 247 6.84 8.13 0.41
CA LYS A 247 7.36 6.76 0.58
C LYS A 247 8.37 6.69 1.75
N CYS A 248 8.38 5.58 2.48
CA CYS A 248 9.17 5.36 3.71
C CYS A 248 8.82 6.24 4.92
N ASN A 249 7.98 7.28 4.79
CA ASN A 249 7.62 8.16 5.89
C ASN A 249 6.28 7.75 6.51
N LEU A 250 6.15 7.88 7.83
CA LEU A 250 4.92 7.51 8.57
C LEU A 250 3.82 8.58 8.53
N THR A 251 3.99 9.62 7.72
CA THR A 251 2.96 10.62 7.38
C THR A 251 1.83 10.00 6.56
N ASP A 252 0.68 10.68 6.46
CA ASP A 252 -0.45 10.23 5.63
C ASP A 252 -0.08 10.21 4.14
N HIS A 253 0.92 11.00 3.74
CA HIS A 253 1.49 10.96 2.39
C HIS A 253 2.22 9.66 2.08
N GLY A 254 2.87 9.05 3.08
CA GLY A 254 3.57 7.77 2.93
C GLY A 254 2.73 6.54 3.23
N THR A 255 1.83 6.64 4.20
CA THR A 255 1.00 5.52 4.66
C THR A 255 -0.37 5.46 3.99
N GLY A 256 -0.86 6.55 3.43
CA GLY A 256 -2.14 6.61 2.72
C GLY A 256 -2.08 5.88 1.39
N VAL A 257 -3.00 4.92 1.21
CA VAL A 257 -3.07 4.07 0.01
C VAL A 257 -4.41 4.20 -0.70
N LEU A 258 -4.43 4.02 -2.02
CA LEU A 258 -5.66 3.71 -2.73
C LEU A 258 -6.14 2.34 -2.25
N MET A 259 -7.43 2.21 -1.94
CA MET A 259 -8.03 0.90 -1.69
C MET A 259 -9.49 0.92 -2.13
N MET A 260 -9.83 0.03 -3.05
CA MET A 260 -11.17 -0.11 -3.60
C MET A 260 -11.55 -1.57 -3.70
N LEU A 261 -12.83 -1.87 -3.47
CA LEU A 261 -13.39 -3.19 -3.64
C LEU A 261 -14.61 -3.14 -4.56
N ALA A 262 -14.77 -4.14 -5.42
CA ALA A 262 -16.02 -4.37 -6.14
C ALA A 262 -16.31 -5.87 -6.22
N GLY A 263 -17.57 -6.23 -6.39
CA GLY A 263 -17.96 -7.63 -6.50
C GLY A 263 -19.46 -7.83 -6.31
N PRO A 264 -19.88 -9.02 -5.86
CA PRO A 264 -21.30 -9.34 -5.76
C PRO A 264 -22.07 -8.40 -4.83
N GLU A 265 -23.23 -7.92 -5.30
CA GLU A 265 -24.11 -7.00 -4.55
C GLU A 265 -24.54 -7.57 -3.19
N ARG A 266 -24.73 -8.89 -3.09
CA ARG A 266 -25.06 -9.58 -1.83
C ARG A 266 -24.03 -9.41 -0.71
N LEU A 267 -22.80 -8.99 -1.03
CA LEU A 267 -21.74 -8.68 -0.07
C LEU A 267 -21.63 -7.17 0.22
N GLY A 268 -22.49 -6.35 -0.38
CA GLY A 268 -22.38 -4.89 -0.37
C GLY A 268 -21.24 -4.36 -1.23
N LEU A 269 -20.58 -5.17 -2.05
CA LEU A 269 -19.42 -4.74 -2.84
C LEU A 269 -19.81 -4.01 -4.15
N ALA A 270 -20.97 -3.35 -4.16
CA ALA A 270 -21.50 -2.62 -5.29
C ALA A 270 -22.15 -1.30 -4.82
N GLY A 271 -22.49 -0.43 -5.78
CA GLY A 271 -23.32 0.76 -5.55
C GLY A 271 -22.57 2.08 -5.42
N GLY A 272 -21.29 2.14 -5.76
CA GLY A 272 -20.52 3.40 -5.83
C GLY A 272 -20.35 4.10 -4.49
N ARG A 273 -20.14 3.32 -3.43
CA ARG A 273 -20.08 3.84 -2.06
C ARG A 273 -18.70 4.39 -1.73
N VAL A 274 -18.67 5.39 -0.85
CA VAL A 274 -17.44 5.94 -0.28
C VAL A 274 -17.47 5.72 1.22
N ILE A 275 -16.42 5.12 1.75
CA ILE A 275 -16.25 4.82 3.17
C ILE A 275 -15.12 5.69 3.72
N ASP A 276 -15.45 6.54 4.69
CA ASP A 276 -14.51 7.44 5.36
C ASP A 276 -13.92 6.86 6.66
N ALA A 277 -14.40 5.69 7.08
CA ALA A 277 -13.82 4.93 8.19
C ALA A 277 -12.33 4.66 7.97
N MET A 278 -11.54 4.79 9.03
CA MET A 278 -10.14 4.40 8.99
C MET A 278 -10.03 2.88 8.86
N VAL A 279 -9.28 2.43 7.86
CA VAL A 279 -9.03 1.01 7.58
C VAL A 279 -7.56 0.79 7.26
N THR A 280 -7.08 -0.43 7.43
CA THR A 280 -5.68 -0.80 7.18
C THR A 280 -5.57 -2.04 6.29
N HIS A 281 -4.44 -2.22 5.61
CA HIS A 281 -4.16 -3.45 4.86
C HIS A 281 -4.35 -4.74 5.69
N ALA A 282 -4.17 -4.69 7.01
CA ALA A 282 -4.39 -5.85 7.87
C ALA A 282 -5.86 -6.32 7.86
N ASP A 283 -6.81 -5.45 7.48
CA ASP A 283 -8.25 -5.73 7.45
C ASP A 283 -8.65 -6.59 6.24
N VAL A 284 -7.81 -6.64 5.18
CA VAL A 284 -8.13 -7.37 3.93
C VAL A 284 -8.27 -8.86 4.17
N PHE A 285 -7.34 -9.47 4.90
CA PHE A 285 -7.34 -10.92 5.12
C PHE A 285 -8.59 -11.40 5.90
N PRO A 286 -8.93 -10.88 7.09
CA PRO A 286 -10.16 -11.29 7.78
C PRO A 286 -11.43 -11.01 6.95
N SER A 287 -11.45 -9.94 6.15
CA SER A 287 -12.57 -9.65 5.25
C SER A 287 -12.77 -10.72 4.20
N LEU A 288 -11.69 -11.14 3.53
CA LEU A 288 -11.75 -12.22 2.55
C LEU A 288 -12.13 -13.55 3.20
N CYS A 289 -11.60 -13.89 4.39
CA CYS A 289 -12.04 -15.08 5.11
C CYS A 289 -13.55 -15.05 5.35
N GLY A 290 -14.09 -13.94 5.87
CA GLY A 290 -15.52 -13.78 6.13
C GLY A 290 -16.39 -13.91 4.87
N TRP A 291 -16.05 -13.21 3.77
CA TRP A 291 -16.83 -13.26 2.54
C TRP A 291 -16.77 -14.60 1.82
N LEU A 292 -15.66 -15.33 1.96
CA LEU A 292 -15.47 -16.65 1.35
C LEU A 292 -15.93 -17.80 2.25
N GLY A 293 -16.35 -17.51 3.49
CA GLY A 293 -16.77 -18.52 4.46
C GLY A 293 -15.62 -19.41 4.96
N LEU A 294 -14.40 -18.86 5.01
CA LEU A 294 -13.20 -19.55 5.47
C LEU A 294 -12.92 -19.23 6.94
N PRO A 295 -12.34 -20.16 7.70
CA PRO A 295 -11.89 -19.86 9.06
C PRO A 295 -10.76 -18.81 9.02
N GLU A 296 -10.82 -17.87 9.96
CA GLU A 296 -9.74 -16.91 10.16
C GLU A 296 -8.53 -17.60 10.81
N PRO A 297 -7.32 -17.42 10.28
CA PRO A 297 -6.11 -17.91 10.94
C PRO A 297 -5.86 -17.18 12.28
N PRO A 298 -5.16 -17.82 13.23
CA PRO A 298 -4.88 -17.20 14.51
C PRO A 298 -3.91 -16.00 14.36
N GLY A 299 -4.10 -14.99 15.20
CA GLY A 299 -3.15 -13.87 15.31
C GLY A 299 -3.35 -12.75 14.30
N LEU A 300 -4.41 -12.77 13.48
CA LEU A 300 -4.82 -11.61 12.68
C LEU A 300 -5.01 -10.39 13.60
N THR A 301 -4.57 -9.23 13.10
CA THR A 301 -4.62 -7.95 13.82
C THR A 301 -5.62 -6.97 13.23
N GLY A 302 -5.99 -7.16 11.96
CA GLY A 302 -7.07 -6.40 11.32
C GLY A 302 -8.46 -6.88 11.74
N ARG A 303 -9.48 -6.15 11.28
CA ARG A 303 -10.89 -6.44 11.47
C ARG A 303 -11.55 -6.60 10.11
N SER A 304 -12.56 -7.46 10.01
CA SER A 304 -13.33 -7.57 8.77
C SER A 304 -13.96 -6.22 8.40
N LEU A 305 -13.90 -5.87 7.11
CA LEU A 305 -14.53 -4.70 6.50
C LEU A 305 -16.04 -4.89 6.30
N ALA A 306 -16.55 -6.13 6.41
CA ALA A 306 -17.96 -6.44 6.17
C ALA A 306 -18.95 -5.55 6.97
N PRO A 307 -18.71 -5.22 8.27
CA PRO A 307 -19.60 -4.35 9.04
C PRO A 307 -19.78 -2.95 8.44
N LEU A 308 -18.75 -2.41 7.77
CA LEU A 308 -18.84 -1.13 7.05
C LEU A 308 -19.74 -1.22 5.81
N LEU A 309 -19.92 -2.43 5.28
CA LEU A 309 -20.61 -2.66 4.02
C LEU A 309 -22.05 -3.09 4.19
N ASP A 310 -22.38 -3.81 5.25
CA ASP A 310 -23.72 -4.35 5.53
C ASP A 310 -24.49 -3.56 6.59
N GLY A 311 -23.92 -2.45 7.09
CA GLY A 311 -24.56 -1.54 8.04
C GLY A 311 -24.64 -2.10 9.46
N ARG A 312 -23.82 -3.10 9.81
CA ARG A 312 -23.77 -3.72 11.15
C ARG A 312 -22.85 -3.01 12.14
N LEU A 313 -22.33 -1.83 11.79
CA LEU A 313 -21.60 -1.02 12.76
C LEU A 313 -22.53 -0.48 13.86
N ASP A 314 -21.91 -0.13 14.99
CA ASP A 314 -22.60 0.54 16.09
C ASP A 314 -23.34 1.77 15.55
N PRO A 315 -24.67 1.88 15.70
CA PRO A 315 -25.41 3.07 15.29
C PRO A 315 -24.90 4.37 15.92
N ALA A 316 -24.23 4.30 17.09
CA ALA A 316 -23.60 5.44 17.74
C ALA A 316 -22.26 5.85 17.08
N GLN A 317 -21.64 4.95 16.30
CA GLN A 317 -20.41 5.19 15.55
C GLN A 317 -20.44 4.46 14.19
N PRO A 318 -21.35 4.87 13.28
CA PRO A 318 -21.66 4.12 12.07
C PRO A 318 -20.50 4.05 11.06
N ASP A 319 -19.41 4.80 11.28
CA ASP A 319 -18.24 4.92 10.41
C ASP A 319 -16.90 4.63 11.14
N ALA A 320 -16.90 3.96 12.29
CA ALA A 320 -15.67 3.68 13.05
C ALA A 320 -15.38 2.18 13.14
N LEU A 321 -14.57 1.66 12.21
CA LEU A 321 -14.02 0.30 12.35
C LEU A 321 -12.86 0.26 13.37
N HIS A 322 -12.04 1.30 13.36
CA HIS A 322 -10.88 1.48 14.23
C HIS A 322 -10.88 2.90 14.83
N ASP A 323 -10.64 3.00 16.14
CA ASP A 323 -10.39 4.30 16.80
C ASP A 323 -9.00 4.86 16.43
N ALA A 324 -8.07 3.97 16.07
CA ALA A 324 -6.73 4.29 15.65
C ALA A 324 -6.15 3.21 14.74
N VAL A 325 -5.29 3.61 13.80
CA VAL A 325 -4.46 2.71 12.99
C VAL A 325 -2.99 2.88 13.36
N PHE A 326 -2.21 1.80 13.22
CA PHE A 326 -0.81 1.74 13.64
C PHE A 326 0.07 1.42 12.45
N THR A 327 1.21 2.10 12.34
CA THR A 327 2.15 1.93 11.23
C THR A 327 3.59 1.93 11.71
N GLN A 328 4.48 1.34 10.92
CA GLN A 328 5.88 1.19 11.29
C GLN A 328 6.85 1.23 10.12
N VAL A 329 8.08 1.65 10.40
CA VAL A 329 9.24 1.42 9.54
C VAL A 329 10.37 0.86 10.41
N ASN A 330 11.21 0.00 9.82
CA ASN A 330 12.40 -0.52 10.50
C ASN A 330 13.63 -0.39 9.61
N HIS A 331 13.55 -0.85 8.36
CA HIS A 331 14.62 -0.75 7.38
C HIS A 331 14.07 -0.36 6.00
N HIS A 332 14.78 0.54 5.34
CA HIS A 332 14.69 0.78 3.90
C HIS A 332 16.12 0.75 3.33
N LEU A 333 16.63 1.87 2.81
CA LEU A 333 18.05 2.04 2.42
C LEU A 333 19.00 2.09 3.62
N ARG A 334 18.45 2.30 4.82
CA ARG A 334 19.17 2.31 6.10
C ARG A 334 18.22 1.89 7.22
N ARG A 335 18.75 1.76 8.44
CA ARG A 335 17.97 1.49 9.65
C ARG A 335 17.22 2.74 10.12
N GLU A 336 15.90 2.59 10.23
CA GLU A 336 14.92 3.65 10.53
C GLU A 336 13.81 3.05 11.38
N VAL A 337 14.04 2.93 12.69
CA VAL A 337 13.06 2.33 13.60
C VAL A 337 12.10 3.41 14.11
N GLU A 338 10.97 3.56 13.42
CA GLU A 338 9.89 4.47 13.83
C GLU A 338 8.55 3.73 13.92
N ARG A 339 7.66 4.24 14.76
CA ARG A 339 6.28 3.77 14.90
C ARG A 339 5.33 4.95 14.94
N ALA A 340 4.11 4.75 14.46
CA ALA A 340 3.08 5.78 14.53
C ALA A 340 1.71 5.21 14.92
N ILE A 341 0.93 6.06 15.58
CA ILE A 341 -0.49 5.88 15.83
C ILE A 341 -1.23 7.05 15.18
N ARG A 342 -2.26 6.74 14.39
CA ARG A 342 -3.11 7.73 13.72
C ARG A 342 -4.55 7.54 14.19
N THR A 343 -5.11 8.58 14.78
CA THR A 343 -6.53 8.73 15.14
C THR A 343 -7.21 9.63 14.09
N PRO A 344 -8.54 9.82 14.12
CA PRO A 344 -9.22 10.69 13.15
C PRO A 344 -8.68 12.13 13.12
N ARG A 345 -8.17 12.63 14.24
CA ARG A 345 -7.65 14.01 14.36
C ARG A 345 -6.14 14.09 14.49
N PHE A 346 -5.51 13.23 15.27
CA PHE A 346 -4.09 13.34 15.57
C PHE A 346 -3.28 12.18 15.01
N LYS A 347 -2.08 12.49 14.52
CA LYS A 347 -1.03 11.51 14.28
C LYS A 347 0.15 11.77 15.18
N TYR A 348 0.62 10.71 15.83
CA TYR A 348 1.82 10.72 16.64
C TYR A 348 2.83 9.72 16.09
N ILE A 349 4.08 10.16 15.89
CA ILE A 349 5.19 9.37 15.39
C ILE A 349 6.32 9.40 16.42
N ARG A 350 6.94 8.25 16.69
CA ARG A 350 8.09 8.14 17.58
C ARG A 350 9.19 7.28 17.00
N ARG A 351 10.43 7.75 17.17
CA ARG A 351 11.65 7.02 16.87
C ARG A 351 12.09 6.18 18.06
N TYR A 352 12.55 4.96 17.78
CA TYR A 352 13.04 3.96 18.74
C TYR A 352 14.51 3.59 18.48
N GLN A 353 15.28 4.56 17.98
CA GLN A 353 16.74 4.48 17.85
C GLN A 353 17.38 5.77 18.37
N ASP A 354 18.55 5.62 19.00
CA ASP A 354 19.26 6.72 19.65
C ASP A 354 19.98 7.61 18.64
N ASP A 355 20.49 7.00 17.57
CA ASP A 355 21.25 7.73 16.54
C ASP A 355 20.38 8.80 15.87
N PRO A 356 20.89 10.05 15.78
CA PRO A 356 20.26 11.08 14.98
C PRO A 356 20.11 10.62 13.53
N ILE A 357 18.94 10.87 12.97
CA ILE A 357 18.66 10.64 11.55
C ILE A 357 18.17 11.94 10.92
N THR A 358 18.43 12.08 9.63
CA THR A 358 17.91 13.18 8.81
C THR A 358 16.79 12.68 7.90
N ALA A 359 16.16 13.60 7.16
CA ALA A 359 15.11 13.28 6.21
C ALA A 359 15.44 12.06 5.32
N HIS A 360 14.43 11.23 5.08
CA HIS A 360 14.56 9.91 4.47
C HIS A 360 14.65 10.01 2.95
N SER A 361 15.72 9.48 2.36
CA SER A 361 15.73 9.21 0.92
C SER A 361 14.72 8.10 0.62
N THR A 362 13.89 8.30 -0.40
CA THR A 362 12.95 7.27 -0.84
C THR A 362 13.57 6.49 -1.99
N ASP A 363 13.79 7.18 -3.10
CA ASP A 363 14.44 6.69 -4.32
C ASP A 363 15.08 7.91 -4.97
N ALA A 364 16.27 7.71 -5.55
CA ALA A 364 16.95 8.75 -6.30
C ALA A 364 15.99 9.38 -7.32
N SER A 365 15.79 10.70 -7.23
CA SER A 365 14.84 11.42 -8.09
C SER A 365 15.27 12.85 -8.39
N VAL A 366 14.71 13.42 -9.45
CA VAL A 366 14.86 14.85 -9.78
C VAL A 366 14.31 15.70 -8.63
N SER A 367 13.13 15.35 -8.11
CA SER A 367 12.53 16.04 -6.96
C SER A 367 13.39 15.93 -5.70
N GLU A 368 13.99 14.77 -5.44
CA GLU A 368 14.93 14.61 -4.31
C GLU A 368 16.16 15.49 -4.48
N ARG A 369 16.75 15.57 -5.68
CA ARG A 369 17.90 16.45 -5.94
C ARG A 369 17.57 17.91 -5.61
N VAL A 370 16.44 18.41 -6.11
CA VAL A 370 15.96 19.78 -5.82
C VAL A 370 15.81 20.01 -4.31
N MET A 371 15.23 19.06 -3.59
CA MET A 371 15.05 19.15 -2.14
C MET A 371 16.39 19.12 -1.39
N ARG A 372 17.32 18.25 -1.79
CA ARG A 372 18.66 18.12 -1.19
C ARG A 372 19.50 19.38 -1.39
N GLU A 373 19.47 19.97 -2.58
CA GLU A 373 20.13 21.26 -2.87
C GLU A 373 19.58 22.40 -1.99
N ALA A 374 18.32 22.30 -1.57
CA ALA A 374 17.69 23.22 -0.61
C ALA A 374 17.95 22.86 0.87
N GLY A 375 18.81 21.87 1.16
CA GLY A 375 19.18 21.47 2.52
C GLY A 375 18.24 20.46 3.19
N TRP A 376 17.23 19.91 2.49
CA TRP A 376 16.28 18.96 3.07
C TRP A 376 16.94 17.72 3.69
N GLY A 377 17.95 17.17 3.00
CA GLY A 377 18.66 15.96 3.46
C GLY A 377 19.49 16.15 4.74
N GLU A 378 19.71 17.39 5.16
CA GLU A 378 20.46 17.77 6.37
C GLU A 378 19.53 18.04 7.56
N GLN A 379 18.22 18.12 7.33
CA GLN A 379 17.25 18.43 8.38
C GLN A 379 17.16 17.27 9.38
N PRO A 380 17.42 17.51 10.67
CA PRO A 380 17.32 16.47 11.69
C PRO A 380 15.84 16.12 11.92
N LEU A 381 15.56 14.83 12.06
CA LEU A 381 14.23 14.37 12.45
C LEU A 381 14.10 14.34 13.98
N PRO A 382 13.07 14.99 14.56
CA PRO A 382 12.76 14.88 15.98
C PRO A 382 12.49 13.45 16.42
N ALA A 383 12.78 13.14 17.68
CA ALA A 383 12.53 11.83 18.27
C ALA A 383 11.03 11.51 18.41
N GLU A 384 10.21 12.55 18.60
CA GLU A 384 8.76 12.47 18.67
C GLU A 384 8.19 13.57 17.79
N ARG A 385 7.11 13.26 17.06
CA ARG A 385 6.37 14.21 16.23
C ARG A 385 4.87 14.06 16.48
N LEU A 386 4.15 15.18 16.57
CA LEU A 386 2.70 15.20 16.70
C LEU A 386 2.11 16.15 15.65
N HIS A 387 1.10 15.70 14.92
CA HIS A 387 0.39 16.49 13.92
C HIS A 387 -1.11 16.49 14.20
N ASP A 388 -1.74 17.67 14.18
CA ASP A 388 -3.20 17.83 14.18
C ASP A 388 -3.68 17.82 12.72
N LEU A 389 -4.19 16.70 12.25
CA LEU A 389 -4.60 16.46 10.86
C LEU A 389 -5.80 17.32 10.43
N TRP A 390 -6.53 17.94 11.37
CA TRP A 390 -7.64 18.82 11.04
C TRP A 390 -7.18 20.24 10.74
N LEU A 391 -6.16 20.72 11.46
CA LEU A 391 -5.61 22.07 11.29
C LEU A 391 -4.39 22.10 10.36
N ASP A 392 -3.67 20.98 10.27
CA ASP A 392 -2.49 20.77 9.45
C ASP A 392 -2.56 19.40 8.74
N PRO A 393 -3.44 19.26 7.73
CA PRO A 393 -3.59 18.02 6.96
C PRO A 393 -2.36 17.69 6.11
N GLN A 394 -1.37 18.59 6.02
CA GLN A 394 -0.11 18.33 5.34
C GLN A 394 0.98 17.80 6.26
N GLU A 395 0.73 17.75 7.58
CA GLU A 395 1.69 17.30 8.60
C GLU A 395 3.00 18.11 8.55
N SER A 396 2.86 19.42 8.32
CA SER A 396 3.96 20.37 8.18
C SER A 396 4.43 21.00 9.51
N CYS A 397 3.58 20.96 10.53
CA CYS A 397 3.83 21.54 11.85
C CYS A 397 3.95 20.42 12.89
N ASP A 398 5.10 20.34 13.54
CA ASP A 398 5.31 19.43 14.67
C ASP A 398 4.92 20.10 15.99
N LEU A 399 3.93 19.50 16.66
CA LEU A 399 3.33 19.97 17.90
C LEU A 399 3.89 19.25 19.15
N ALA A 400 4.79 18.28 18.99
CA ALA A 400 5.20 17.39 20.08
C ALA A 400 5.90 18.13 21.25
N ALA A 401 6.63 19.21 20.95
CA ALA A 401 7.33 20.00 21.95
C ALA A 401 6.45 21.04 22.69
N GLY A 402 5.21 21.26 22.23
CA GLY A 402 4.31 22.27 22.78
C GLY A 402 3.66 21.83 24.11
N ALA A 403 3.72 22.69 25.13
CA ALA A 403 3.11 22.42 26.43
C ALA A 403 1.60 22.18 26.37
N GLU A 404 0.91 22.83 25.43
CA GLU A 404 -0.53 22.67 25.18
C GLU A 404 -0.92 21.24 24.78
N HIS A 405 -0.04 20.53 24.06
CA HIS A 405 -0.31 19.20 23.53
C HIS A 405 0.32 18.06 24.34
N ALA A 406 0.97 18.37 25.47
CA ALA A 406 1.65 17.38 26.30
C ALA A 406 0.73 16.23 26.73
N GLY A 407 -0.54 16.52 27.03
CA GLY A 407 -1.55 15.51 27.36
C GLY A 407 -1.87 14.58 26.18
N THR A 408 -2.02 15.13 24.98
CA THR A 408 -2.27 14.36 23.75
C THR A 408 -1.07 13.47 23.42
N VAL A 409 0.15 14.00 23.51
CA VAL A 409 1.39 13.23 23.32
C VAL A 409 1.45 12.06 24.29
N ALA A 410 1.24 12.31 25.59
CA ALA A 410 1.30 11.26 26.61
C ALA A 410 0.27 10.15 26.36
N ALA A 411 -0.97 10.52 26.00
CA ALA A 411 -2.03 9.57 25.70
C ALA A 411 -1.71 8.70 24.48
N LEU A 412 -1.32 9.32 23.36
CA LEU A 412 -1.01 8.60 22.12
C LEU A 412 0.26 7.76 22.26
N ARG A 413 1.28 8.24 22.97
CA ARG A 413 2.46 7.45 23.32
C ARG A 413 2.09 6.20 24.11
N GLY A 414 1.23 6.35 25.13
CA GLY A 414 0.73 5.23 25.94
C GLY A 414 0.00 4.18 25.10
N SER A 415 -0.91 4.61 24.22
CA SER A 415 -1.64 3.73 23.31
C SER A 415 -0.73 3.02 22.30
N LEU A 416 0.25 3.74 21.74
CA LEU A 416 1.23 3.18 20.83
C LEU A 416 2.07 2.09 21.50
N GLU A 417 2.62 2.36 22.68
CA GLU A 417 3.41 1.36 23.41
C GLU A 417 2.56 0.17 23.88
N ALA A 418 1.29 0.38 24.23
CA ALA A 418 0.37 -0.71 24.57
C ALA A 418 0.13 -1.64 23.37
N TRP A 419 -0.06 -1.07 22.18
CA TRP A 419 -0.15 -1.85 20.93
C TRP A 419 1.16 -2.61 20.67
N MET A 420 2.31 -1.94 20.76
CA MET A 420 3.62 -2.57 20.59
C MET A 420 3.85 -3.75 21.53
N ARG A 421 3.51 -3.62 22.83
CA ARG A 421 3.62 -4.71 23.81
C ARG A 421 2.72 -5.88 23.46
N ARG A 422 1.47 -5.61 23.03
CA ARG A 422 0.50 -6.63 22.63
C ARG A 422 0.98 -7.48 21.45
N HIS A 423 1.72 -6.88 20.52
CA HIS A 423 2.20 -7.55 19.32
C HIS A 423 3.67 -7.99 19.38
N GLY A 424 4.31 -7.87 20.55
CA GLY A 424 5.67 -8.36 20.77
C GLY A 424 6.75 -7.55 20.05
N ASP A 425 6.51 -6.26 19.83
CA ASP A 425 7.38 -5.41 19.01
C ASP A 425 8.80 -5.26 19.62
N PRO A 426 9.86 -5.67 18.91
CA PRO A 426 11.23 -5.60 19.40
C PRO A 426 11.77 -4.17 19.54
N ALA A 427 11.13 -3.17 18.92
CA ALA A 427 11.55 -1.78 19.04
C ALA A 427 11.47 -1.25 20.47
N LEU A 428 10.57 -1.78 21.32
CA LEU A 428 10.50 -1.42 22.75
C LEU A 428 11.77 -1.78 23.54
N ARG A 429 12.57 -2.71 23.00
CA ARG A 429 13.81 -3.21 23.61
C ARG A 429 15.04 -2.83 22.78
N HIS A 430 14.88 -1.93 21.80
CA HIS A 430 15.92 -1.57 20.82
C HIS A 430 16.54 -2.79 20.10
N ALA A 431 15.76 -3.87 19.96
CA ALA A 431 16.21 -5.18 19.51
C ALA A 431 15.72 -5.53 18.09
N VAL A 432 15.42 -4.52 17.26
CA VAL A 432 15.09 -4.73 15.85
C VAL A 432 16.31 -5.41 15.17
N PRO A 433 16.12 -6.55 14.48
CA PRO A 433 17.23 -7.27 13.85
C PRO A 433 17.89 -6.45 12.73
N GLU A 434 19.12 -6.81 12.36
CA GLU A 434 19.80 -6.30 11.15
C GLU A 434 19.61 -7.29 9.99
N PRO A 435 19.66 -6.84 8.72
CA PRO A 435 19.56 -7.74 7.58
C PRO A 435 20.71 -8.75 7.58
N ALA A 436 20.41 -9.97 7.16
CA ALA A 436 21.45 -10.97 6.91
C ALA A 436 22.34 -10.49 5.75
N ARG A 437 23.62 -10.27 6.03
CA ARG A 437 24.61 -9.83 5.03
C ARG A 437 24.93 -10.89 4.01
#